data_AF-A0A2U8JC57-F1
#
_entry.id   AF-A0A2U8JC57-F1
#
_cell.length_a   1.000
_cell.length_b   1.000
_cell.length_c   1.000
_cell.angle_alpha   90.00
_cell.angle_beta   90.00
_cell.angle_gamma   90.00
#
_symmetry.space_group_name_H-M   'P 1'
#
loop_
_entity.id
_entity.type
_entity.pdbx_description
1 polymer ?
#
loop_
_entity_poly.entity_id
_entity_poly.type
_entity_poly.pdbx_seq_one_letter_code
_entity_poly.pdbx_strand_id
1 'polypeptide(L)'
;TLLPRRKYSKLGLHTLPSKDITFQEAIKLHYVWRDYVRESLGLRPGDSMPKVFDKAYDPFTKLLVRTDLHGAKIEVIDSKCGTLKGMIGVVLLDTKNTFKLVGMDDRIRTVPKAGSVF
;
A
#
# COMPACT_ATOMS: atom_id res chain seq x y z
N THR A 1 -6.14 0.10 26.09
CA THR A 1 -4.79 -0.12 26.64
C THR A 1 -3.89 -0.65 25.54
N LEU A 2 -2.77 0.02 25.22
CA LEU A 2 -1.88 -0.40 24.12
C LEU A 2 -1.06 -1.63 24.55
N LEU A 3 -1.12 -2.71 23.75
CA LEU A 3 -0.32 -3.92 23.98
C LEU A 3 1.17 -3.65 23.61
N PRO A 4 2.15 -4.11 24.42
CA PRO A 4 3.57 -4.01 24.07
C PRO A 4 3.93 -4.85 22.82
N ARG A 5 4.89 -4.39 21.99
CA ARG A 5 5.31 -5.07 20.74
C ARG A 5 5.65 -6.56 20.91
N ARG A 6 6.24 -6.93 22.05
CA ARG A 6 6.58 -8.32 22.37
C ARG A 6 5.33 -9.21 22.52
N LYS A 7 4.22 -8.66 23.03
CA LYS A 7 2.92 -9.36 23.10
C LYS A 7 2.26 -9.43 21.72
N TYR A 8 2.32 -8.38 20.91
CA TYR A 8 1.87 -8.39 19.51
C TYR A 8 2.51 -9.53 18.72
N SER A 9 3.83 -9.68 18.81
CA SER A 9 4.57 -10.74 18.11
C SER A 9 4.15 -12.14 18.56
N LYS A 10 3.95 -12.37 19.87
CA LYS A 10 3.49 -13.66 20.39
C LYS A 10 2.08 -14.04 19.92
N LEU A 11 1.24 -13.04 19.65
CA LEU A 11 -0.13 -13.22 19.14
C LEU A 11 -0.19 -13.32 17.60
N GLY A 12 0.94 -13.26 16.90
CA GLY A 12 0.98 -13.27 15.43
C GLY A 12 0.44 -11.98 14.79
N LEU A 13 0.14 -10.95 15.57
CA LEU A 13 -0.40 -9.70 15.06
C LEU A 13 0.67 -8.96 14.25
N HIS A 14 0.32 -8.57 13.01
CA HIS A 14 1.23 -7.96 12.02
C HIS A 14 2.38 -8.87 11.56
N THR A 15 2.28 -10.18 11.81
CA THR A 15 3.21 -11.19 11.32
C THR A 15 2.61 -11.83 10.07
N LEU A 16 3.21 -11.55 8.91
CA LEU A 16 2.94 -12.31 7.70
C LEU A 16 3.87 -13.52 7.67
N PRO A 17 3.42 -14.69 7.19
CA PRO A 17 4.32 -15.78 6.87
C PRO A 17 5.32 -15.29 5.83
N SER A 18 6.61 -15.43 6.12
CA SER A 18 7.69 -14.79 5.36
C SER A 18 7.94 -15.44 3.99
N LYS A 19 7.30 -16.56 3.67
CA LYS A 19 7.57 -17.36 2.46
C LYS A 19 6.34 -17.81 1.68
N ASP A 20 5.13 -17.49 2.14
CA ASP A 20 3.91 -18.13 1.60
C ASP A 20 3.12 -17.25 0.63
N ILE A 21 3.59 -16.02 0.36
CA ILE A 21 2.88 -15.09 -0.52
C ILE A 21 3.84 -14.60 -1.60
N THR A 22 3.64 -15.11 -2.81
CA THR A 22 4.32 -14.65 -4.03
C THR A 22 3.71 -13.36 -4.56
N PHE A 23 4.44 -12.67 -5.42
CA PHE A 23 3.92 -11.52 -6.16
C PHE A 23 2.73 -11.90 -7.03
N GLN A 24 2.77 -13.08 -7.65
CA GLN A 24 1.69 -13.60 -8.50
C GLN A 24 0.40 -13.89 -7.73
N GLU A 25 0.49 -14.25 -6.47
CA GLU A 25 -0.69 -14.38 -5.61
C GLU A 25 -1.20 -12.99 -5.19
N ALA A 26 -0.29 -12.11 -4.77
CA ALA A 26 -0.65 -10.77 -4.32
C ALA A 26 -1.24 -9.89 -5.42
N ILE A 27 -0.84 -10.07 -6.69
CA ILE A 27 -1.41 -9.29 -7.80
C ILE A 27 -2.91 -9.57 -7.99
N LYS A 28 -3.41 -10.72 -7.54
CA LYS A 28 -4.86 -11.01 -7.56
C LYS A 28 -5.61 -10.06 -6.63
N LEU A 29 -5.01 -9.73 -5.47
CA LEU A 29 -5.55 -8.74 -4.55
C LEU A 29 -5.55 -7.34 -5.18
N HIS A 30 -4.54 -7.02 -6.00
CA HIS A 30 -4.50 -5.75 -6.74
C HIS A 30 -5.67 -5.59 -7.71
N TYR A 31 -6.10 -6.64 -8.38
CA TYR A 31 -7.26 -6.55 -9.27
C TYR A 31 -8.54 -6.22 -8.52
N VAL A 32 -8.75 -6.80 -7.34
CA VAL A 32 -9.88 -6.46 -6.47
C VAL A 32 -9.76 -5.02 -5.95
N TRP A 33 -8.56 -4.63 -5.49
CA TRP A 33 -8.31 -3.28 -4.99
C TRP A 33 -8.57 -2.20 -6.04
N ARG A 34 -8.24 -2.47 -7.32
CA ARG A 34 -8.46 -1.55 -8.43
C ARG A 34 -9.95 -1.22 -8.62
N ASP A 35 -10.81 -2.22 -8.46
CA ASP A 35 -12.25 -2.03 -8.65
C ASP A 35 -12.84 -1.33 -7.40
N TYR A 36 -12.39 -1.73 -6.20
CA TYR A 36 -12.70 -1.05 -4.93
C TYR A 36 -12.33 0.45 -4.93
N VAL A 37 -11.12 0.80 -5.35
CA VAL A 37 -10.64 2.19 -5.28
C VAL A 37 -11.37 3.06 -6.30
N ARG A 38 -11.75 2.51 -7.46
CA ARG A 38 -12.57 3.23 -8.44
C ARG A 38 -13.95 3.53 -7.89
N GLU A 39 -14.62 2.53 -7.31
CA GLU A 39 -15.92 2.73 -6.68
C GLU A 39 -15.84 3.73 -5.53
N SER A 40 -14.82 3.59 -4.66
CA SER A 40 -14.59 4.48 -3.52
C SER A 40 -14.34 5.93 -3.95
N LEU A 41 -13.75 6.14 -5.13
CA LEU A 41 -13.50 7.47 -5.72
C LEU A 41 -14.65 7.95 -6.62
N GLY A 42 -15.70 7.16 -6.81
CA GLY A 42 -16.82 7.48 -7.70
C GLY A 42 -16.44 7.50 -9.19
N LEU A 43 -15.37 6.81 -9.57
CA LEU A 43 -14.81 6.81 -10.92
C LEU A 43 -15.50 5.79 -11.83
N ARG A 44 -15.87 6.22 -13.03
CA ARG A 44 -16.42 5.40 -14.11
C ARG A 44 -15.39 5.16 -15.20
N PRO A 45 -15.55 4.10 -16.02
CA PRO A 45 -14.71 3.91 -17.20
C PRO A 45 -14.74 5.14 -18.12
N GLY A 46 -13.57 5.71 -18.41
CA GLY A 46 -13.43 6.91 -19.24
C GLY A 46 -13.29 8.22 -18.47
N ASP A 47 -13.51 8.22 -17.15
CA ASP A 47 -13.30 9.42 -16.33
C ASP A 47 -11.83 9.83 -16.32
N SER A 48 -11.60 11.15 -16.39
CA SER A 48 -10.27 11.73 -16.22
C SER A 48 -10.02 12.06 -14.75
N MET A 49 -8.79 11.88 -14.28
CA MET A 49 -8.42 12.32 -12.94
C MET A 49 -8.35 13.85 -12.87
N PRO A 50 -8.78 14.47 -11.76
CA PRO A 50 -8.61 15.91 -11.58
C PRO A 50 -7.12 16.25 -11.54
N LYS A 51 -6.75 17.31 -12.24
CA LYS A 51 -5.41 17.90 -12.23
C LYS A 51 -5.24 18.74 -10.97
N VAL A 52 -3.99 18.99 -10.58
CA VAL A 52 -3.64 19.77 -9.37
C VAL A 52 -4.33 21.14 -9.31
N PHE A 53 -4.59 21.77 -10.46
CA PHE A 53 -5.22 23.09 -10.55
C PHE A 53 -6.77 23.04 -10.60
N ASP A 54 -7.36 21.85 -10.66
CA ASP A 54 -8.81 21.69 -10.71
C ASP A 54 -9.42 21.84 -9.31
N LYS A 55 -10.57 22.52 -9.20
CA LYS A 55 -11.30 22.64 -7.92
C LYS A 55 -11.66 21.29 -7.29
N ALA A 56 -11.78 20.25 -8.10
CA ALA A 56 -12.07 18.89 -7.68
C ALA A 56 -10.85 18.13 -7.10
N TYR A 57 -9.63 18.67 -7.22
CA TYR A 57 -8.41 18.01 -6.78
C TYR A 57 -8.36 17.77 -5.27
N ASP A 58 -8.63 18.81 -4.48
CA ASP A 58 -8.63 18.73 -3.01
C ASP A 58 -9.65 17.73 -2.45
N PRO A 59 -10.95 17.74 -2.85
CA PRO A 59 -11.89 16.73 -2.37
C PRO A 59 -11.52 15.32 -2.85
N PHE A 60 -11.02 15.18 -4.08
CA PHE A 60 -10.59 13.89 -4.63
C PHE A 60 -9.40 13.30 -3.85
N THR A 61 -8.37 14.10 -3.60
CA THR A 61 -7.18 13.65 -2.83
C THR A 61 -7.52 13.33 -1.38
N LYS A 62 -8.44 14.05 -0.74
CA LYS A 62 -8.94 13.72 0.60
C LYS A 62 -9.64 12.36 0.64
N LEU A 63 -10.36 12.00 -0.41
CA LEU A 63 -11.01 10.70 -0.54
C LEU A 63 -9.96 9.60 -0.76
N LEU A 64 -9.01 9.83 -1.68
CA LEU A 64 -7.90 8.92 -1.94
C LEU A 64 -7.08 8.60 -0.67
N VAL A 65 -6.72 9.62 0.13
CA VAL A 65 -5.96 9.44 1.38
C VAL A 65 -6.73 8.60 2.43
N ARG A 66 -8.06 8.55 2.34
CA ARG A 66 -8.91 7.76 3.23
C ARG A 66 -9.15 6.34 2.72
N THR A 67 -8.86 6.07 1.46
CA THR A 67 -9.04 4.72 0.89
C THR A 67 -8.06 3.75 1.51
N ASP A 68 -8.50 2.50 1.65
CA ASP A 68 -7.62 1.43 2.09
C ASP A 68 -6.60 1.10 0.99
N LEU A 69 -5.35 0.82 1.38
CA LEU A 69 -4.25 0.55 0.46
C LEU A 69 -3.83 -0.92 0.43
N HIS A 70 -4.51 -1.83 1.14
CA HIS A 70 -4.21 -3.27 1.05
C HIS A 70 -4.55 -3.76 -0.37
N GLY A 71 -3.56 -4.36 -1.05
CA GLY A 71 -3.66 -4.72 -2.46
C GLY A 71 -3.21 -3.64 -3.43
N ALA A 72 -2.94 -2.42 -2.98
CA ALA A 72 -2.37 -1.40 -3.86
C ALA A 72 -1.00 -1.86 -4.39
N LYS A 73 -0.80 -1.76 -5.71
CA LYS A 73 0.50 -1.94 -6.33
C LYS A 73 1.19 -0.58 -6.36
N ILE A 74 2.26 -0.43 -5.59
CA ILE A 74 2.95 0.85 -5.40
C ILE A 74 4.44 0.72 -5.71
N GLU A 75 5.07 1.84 -6.02
CA GLU A 75 6.51 1.96 -6.22
C GLU A 75 7.10 2.81 -5.10
N VAL A 76 8.30 2.49 -4.62
CA VAL A 76 9.02 3.36 -3.69
C VAL A 76 9.86 4.35 -4.51
N ILE A 77 9.27 5.50 -4.84
CA ILE A 77 9.92 6.56 -5.65
C ILE A 77 11.17 7.12 -4.95
N ASP A 78 11.07 7.34 -3.63
CA ASP A 78 12.19 7.79 -2.82
C ASP A 78 12.20 7.16 -1.44
N SER A 79 13.38 6.99 -0.84
CA SER A 79 13.53 6.52 0.53
C SER A 79 14.89 6.89 1.09
N LYS A 80 14.94 7.19 2.40
CA LYS A 80 16.20 7.27 3.15
C LYS A 80 17.02 5.97 3.06
N CYS A 81 16.35 4.83 2.90
CA CYS A 81 17.01 3.55 2.67
C CYS A 81 17.18 3.33 1.16
N GLY A 82 18.39 3.57 0.64
CA GLY A 82 18.65 3.50 -0.80
C GLY A 82 18.33 2.14 -1.46
N THR A 83 18.36 1.04 -0.69
CA THR A 83 18.04 -0.31 -1.19
C THR A 83 16.54 -0.53 -1.45
N LEU A 84 15.68 0.37 -0.97
CA LEU A 84 14.24 0.30 -1.20
C LEU A 84 13.79 1.14 -2.40
N LYS A 85 14.60 2.11 -2.84
CA LYS A 85 14.27 3.02 -3.95
C LYS A 85 14.08 2.23 -5.25
N GLY A 86 13.04 2.55 -6.01
CA GLY A 86 12.64 1.89 -7.26
C GLY A 86 11.98 0.53 -7.07
N MET A 87 11.79 0.08 -5.83
CA MET A 87 11.09 -1.19 -5.58
C MET A 87 9.60 -1.05 -5.89
N ILE A 88 9.09 -1.95 -6.74
CA ILE A 88 7.65 -2.09 -7.01
C ILE A 88 7.13 -3.30 -6.24
N GLY A 89 5.99 -3.14 -5.57
CA GLY A 89 5.37 -4.23 -4.83
C GLY A 89 3.88 -4.02 -4.55
N VAL A 90 3.23 -5.11 -4.12
CA VAL A 90 1.83 -5.07 -3.66
C VAL A 90 1.80 -4.95 -2.14
N VAL A 91 0.98 -4.04 -1.61
CA VAL A 91 0.78 -3.85 -0.17
C VAL A 91 0.03 -5.05 0.42
N LEU A 92 0.69 -5.83 1.26
CA LEU A 92 0.09 -6.94 2.00
C LEU A 92 -0.42 -6.53 3.38
N LEU A 93 0.26 -5.57 4.00
CA LEU A 93 -0.11 -5.06 5.32
C LEU A 93 0.14 -3.56 5.38
N ASP A 94 -0.89 -2.83 5.77
CA ASP A 94 -0.80 -1.43 6.16
C ASP A 94 -0.83 -1.29 7.69
N THR A 95 0.15 -0.57 8.22
CA THR A 95 0.18 -0.16 9.63
C THR A 95 0.42 1.34 9.70
N LYS A 96 0.29 1.92 10.90
CA LYS A 96 0.53 3.36 11.11
C LYS A 96 1.86 3.86 10.51
N ASN A 97 2.94 3.07 10.61
CA ASN A 97 4.29 3.56 10.30
C ASN A 97 4.97 2.84 9.13
N THR A 98 4.44 1.70 8.69
CA THR A 98 5.10 0.86 7.68
C THR A 98 4.09 0.22 6.75
N PHE A 99 4.50 0.04 5.50
CA PHE A 99 3.90 -0.95 4.61
C PHE A 99 4.74 -2.23 4.63
N LYS A 100 4.09 -3.39 4.53
CA LYS A 100 4.76 -4.62 4.08
C LYS A 100 4.40 -4.86 2.63
N LEU A 101 5.40 -4.83 1.76
CA LEU A 101 5.26 -5.01 0.32
C LEU A 101 5.85 -6.35 -0.09
N VAL A 102 5.17 -7.11 -0.94
CA VAL A 102 5.80 -8.19 -1.70
C VAL A 102 6.26 -7.65 -3.04
N GLY A 103 7.57 -7.74 -3.29
CA GLY A 103 8.18 -7.32 -4.56
C GLY A 103 8.05 -8.39 -5.64
N MET A 104 8.39 -8.04 -6.88
CA MET A 104 8.38 -8.97 -8.02
C MET A 104 9.37 -10.15 -7.87
N ASP A 105 10.30 -10.05 -6.92
CA ASP A 105 11.25 -11.11 -6.56
C ASP A 105 10.73 -12.04 -5.45
N ASP A 106 9.42 -12.02 -5.19
CA ASP A 106 8.71 -12.79 -4.17
C ASP A 106 9.21 -12.54 -2.74
N ARG A 107 9.91 -11.42 -2.50
CA ARG A 107 10.40 -11.04 -1.18
C ARG A 107 9.51 -10.01 -0.54
N ILE A 108 9.07 -10.32 0.69
CA ILE A 108 8.34 -9.38 1.54
C ILE A 108 9.33 -8.44 2.23
N ARG A 109 9.17 -7.14 2.02
CA ARG A 109 9.97 -6.09 2.65
C ARG A 109 9.07 -5.16 3.45
N THR A 110 9.56 -4.74 4.61
CA THR A 110 8.88 -3.71 5.42
C THR A 110 9.46 -2.35 5.04
N VAL A 111 8.64 -1.46 4.49
CA VAL A 111 9.02 -0.12 4.07
C VAL A 111 8.48 0.91 5.07
N PRO A 112 9.34 1.71 5.72
CA PRO A 112 8.90 2.83 6.56
C PRO A 112 8.17 3.89 5.72
N LYS A 113 6.99 4.33 6.20
CA LYS A 113 6.29 5.48 5.60
C LYS A 113 7.05 6.78 5.84
N ALA A 114 7.67 6.91 7.02
CA ALA A 114 8.48 8.06 7.36
C ALA A 114 9.77 8.08 6.52
N GLY A 115 9.96 9.14 5.74
CA GLY A 115 11.14 9.31 4.90
C GLY A 115 11.13 8.44 3.64
N SER A 116 9.96 7.98 3.20
CA SER A 116 9.76 7.37 1.87
C SER A 116 8.65 8.10 1.12
N VAL A 117 8.74 8.11 -0.20
CA VAL A 117 7.72 8.60 -1.13
C VAL A 117 7.27 7.41 -1.98
N PHE A 118 5.96 7.28 -2.17
CA PHE A 118 5.31 6.18 -2.88
C PHE A 118 4.50 6.70 -4.07
#